data_AF-A0A1V6SZ68-F1
#
_entry.id   AF-A0A1V6SZ68-F1
#
_cell.length_a   1.000
_cell.length_b   1.000
_cell.length_c   1.000
_cell.angle_alpha   90.00
_cell.angle_beta   90.00
_cell.angle_gamma   90.00
#
_symmetry.space_group_name_H-M   'P 1'
#
loop_
_entity.id
_entity.type
_entity.pdbx_description
1 polymer ?
#
loop_
_entity_poly.entity_id
_entity_poly.type
_entity_poly.pdbx_seq_one_letter_code
_entity_poly.pdbx_strand_id
1 'polypeptide(L)'
;MSANLMSRTPSTATPTWHQFERKVEEVKPSKTDINYLVMDYLITNGYPSAAKKFAVEANIQLRTDLDSIQERVEIRTAIHSGNIRLAIEKINELNPQILDENQSLHFSLLRLQLIELIRTCTSTPNGDISPALEFATSQLAPRAPTNPQFLEDLERTLALLIFPSDNLAPGLASLLDPSLRKDIATRVNEAILESQGARKEARLRGLVKLRAYAENKAREAKKDIPEKLDIGLISETHDSNRNSTANNGVSNRASDTVMANNGDVDPMIS
;
A
#
# COMPACT_ATOMS: atom_id res chain seq x y z
N MET A 1 29.97 -17.92 68.67
CA MET A 1 29.95 -18.47 67.30
C MET A 1 28.72 -17.91 66.62
N SER A 2 28.93 -16.92 65.76
CA SER A 2 27.91 -16.17 65.03
C SER A 2 27.56 -16.89 63.73
N ALA A 3 26.27 -16.89 63.36
CA ALA A 3 25.75 -16.38 62.08
C ALA A 3 24.38 -17.01 61.79
N ASN A 4 23.34 -16.18 61.90
CA ASN A 4 21.98 -16.46 61.48
C ASN A 4 21.94 -16.36 59.94
N LEU A 5 21.61 -17.43 59.22
CA LEU A 5 21.41 -17.41 57.77
C LEU A 5 20.06 -16.74 57.44
N MET A 6 20.08 -15.43 57.17
CA MET A 6 18.97 -14.76 56.49
C MET A 6 19.06 -15.05 54.99
N SER A 7 18.20 -15.94 54.50
CA SER A 7 17.93 -16.12 53.08
C SER A 7 17.30 -14.84 52.51
N ARG A 8 18.07 -14.10 51.69
CA ARG A 8 17.53 -13.01 50.86
C ARG A 8 16.57 -13.62 49.83
N THR A 9 15.30 -13.27 49.91
CA THR A 9 14.37 -13.46 48.80
C THR A 9 14.78 -12.51 47.67
N PRO A 10 14.73 -12.94 46.40
CA PRO A 10 14.92 -12.03 45.28
C PRO A 10 13.74 -11.05 45.27
N SER A 11 14.02 -9.76 45.35
CA SER A 11 13.04 -8.71 45.13
C SER A 11 12.37 -8.95 43.78
N THR A 12 11.05 -9.05 43.78
CA THR A 12 10.21 -9.02 42.58
C THR A 12 10.65 -7.83 41.73
N ALA A 13 11.33 -8.09 40.62
CA ALA A 13 11.72 -7.07 39.66
C ALA A 13 10.43 -6.48 39.08
N THR A 14 10.07 -5.27 39.54
CA THR A 14 9.13 -4.42 38.82
C THR A 14 9.66 -4.24 37.40
N PRO A 15 8.84 -4.43 36.35
CA PRO A 15 9.28 -4.12 35.00
C PRO A 15 9.70 -2.66 35.01
N THR A 16 10.96 -2.38 34.70
CA THR A 16 11.46 -1.01 34.53
C THR A 16 10.87 -0.46 33.23
N TRP A 17 9.60 -0.08 33.27
CA TRP A 17 8.95 0.65 32.19
C TRP A 17 9.79 1.90 31.90
N HIS A 18 10.23 2.05 30.64
CA HIS A 18 11.00 3.22 30.24
C HIS A 18 10.19 4.49 30.52
N GLN A 19 10.86 5.61 30.86
CA GLN A 19 10.18 6.90 31.08
C GLN A 19 9.29 7.29 29.88
N PHE A 20 9.71 6.90 28.68
CA PHE A 20 8.96 7.04 27.44
C PHE A 20 7.61 6.28 27.46
N GLU A 21 7.59 5.01 27.84
CA GLU A 21 6.39 4.17 27.85
C GLU A 21 5.33 4.70 28.82
N ARG A 22 5.77 5.18 30.00
CA ARG A 22 4.89 5.85 30.95
C ARG A 22 4.24 7.10 30.36
N LYS A 23 5.02 7.92 29.64
CA LYS A 23 4.48 9.11 28.96
C LYS A 23 3.52 8.74 27.83
N VAL A 24 3.75 7.63 27.13
CA VAL A 24 2.83 7.13 26.11
C VAL A 24 1.50 6.73 26.75
N GLU A 25 1.51 6.05 27.89
CA GLU A 25 0.30 5.64 28.61
C GLU A 25 -0.50 6.84 29.18
N GLU A 26 0.19 7.92 29.56
CA GLU A 26 -0.43 9.18 29.97
C GLU A 26 -1.16 9.88 28.82
N VAL A 27 -0.69 9.70 27.57
CA VAL A 27 -1.33 10.29 26.39
C VAL A 27 -2.50 9.40 25.94
N LYS A 28 -3.71 9.84 26.26
CA LYS A 28 -4.95 9.17 25.82
C LYS A 28 -5.57 9.89 24.62
N PRO A 29 -5.29 9.46 23.38
CA PRO A 29 -5.95 10.03 22.22
C PRO A 29 -7.46 9.82 22.28
N SER A 30 -8.21 10.80 21.79
CA SER A 30 -9.66 10.71 21.68
C SER A 30 -10.06 9.58 20.75
N LYS A 31 -10.97 8.70 21.20
CA LYS A 31 -11.54 7.62 20.37
C LYS A 31 -12.17 8.19 19.09
N THR A 32 -12.81 9.35 19.20
CA THR A 32 -13.41 10.05 18.05
C THR A 32 -12.36 10.43 17.01
N ASP A 33 -11.22 10.96 17.44
CA ASP A 33 -10.13 11.36 16.52
C ASP A 33 -9.51 10.14 15.82
N ILE A 34 -9.32 9.05 16.57
CA ILE A 34 -8.84 7.78 16.00
C ILE A 34 -9.84 7.25 14.96
N ASN A 35 -11.13 7.26 15.27
CA ASN A 35 -12.13 6.79 14.32
C ASN A 35 -12.16 7.66 13.06
N TYR A 36 -12.05 8.99 13.17
CA TYR A 36 -11.94 9.85 11.99
C TYR A 36 -10.65 9.62 11.20
N LEU A 37 -9.55 9.26 11.86
CA LEU A 37 -8.27 8.95 11.22
C LEU A 37 -8.34 7.62 10.45
N VAL A 38 -8.98 6.60 11.02
CA VAL A 38 -9.23 5.32 10.36
C VAL A 38 -10.19 5.52 9.19
N MET A 39 -11.27 6.27 9.38
CA MET A 39 -12.23 6.58 8.31
C MET A 39 -11.57 7.31 7.13
N ASP A 40 -10.76 8.33 7.41
CA ASP A 40 -9.94 9.05 6.42
C ASP A 40 -9.06 8.08 5.63
N TYR A 41 -8.39 7.15 6.32
CA TYR A 41 -7.57 6.14 5.66
C TYR A 41 -8.41 5.21 4.75
N LEU A 42 -9.56 4.73 5.21
CA LEU A 42 -10.43 3.85 4.44
C LEU A 42 -10.96 4.53 3.17
N ILE A 43 -11.33 5.80 3.27
CA ILE A 43 -11.84 6.58 2.14
C ILE A 43 -10.71 6.92 1.14
N THR A 44 -9.59 7.42 1.63
CA THR A 44 -8.46 7.84 0.78
C THR A 44 -7.77 6.68 0.08
N ASN A 45 -7.72 5.50 0.71
CA ASN A 45 -7.18 4.28 0.09
C ASN A 45 -8.26 3.44 -0.62
N GLY A 46 -9.48 3.93 -0.81
CA GLY A 46 -10.49 3.24 -1.60
C GLY A 46 -10.94 1.90 -1.01
N TYR A 47 -11.42 1.90 0.22
CA TYR A 47 -12.03 0.73 0.86
C TYR A 47 -13.51 1.01 1.19
N PRO A 48 -14.41 1.11 0.19
CA PRO A 48 -15.78 1.60 0.36
C PRO A 48 -16.62 0.70 1.28
N SER A 49 -16.56 -0.62 1.12
CA SER A 49 -17.31 -1.56 1.96
C SER A 49 -16.87 -1.52 3.42
N ALA A 50 -15.55 -1.40 3.65
CA ALA A 50 -15.00 -1.26 5.00
C ALA A 50 -15.39 0.08 5.62
N ALA A 51 -15.29 1.19 4.85
CA ALA A 51 -15.71 2.52 5.29
C ALA A 51 -17.19 2.54 5.67
N LYS A 52 -18.07 1.90 4.88
CA LYS A 52 -19.52 1.82 5.16
C LYS A 52 -19.80 1.05 6.45
N LYS A 53 -19.21 -0.14 6.63
CA LYS A 53 -19.37 -0.93 7.86
C LYS A 53 -18.83 -0.19 9.08
N PHE A 54 -17.65 0.40 8.95
CA PHE A 54 -17.01 1.18 10.02
C PHE A 54 -17.80 2.44 10.38
N ALA A 55 -18.44 3.10 9.42
CA ALA A 55 -19.28 4.28 9.67
C ALA A 55 -20.46 3.96 10.58
N VAL A 56 -21.11 2.82 10.34
CA VAL A 56 -22.23 2.33 11.16
C VAL A 56 -21.75 1.99 12.57
N GLU A 57 -20.67 1.24 12.68
CA GLU A 57 -20.12 0.79 13.97
C GLU A 57 -19.59 1.96 14.82
N ALA A 58 -18.88 2.90 14.19
CA ALA A 58 -18.31 4.07 14.86
C ALA A 58 -19.30 5.23 15.03
N ASN A 59 -20.56 5.08 14.55
CA ASN A 59 -21.58 6.12 14.49
C ASN A 59 -21.07 7.43 13.84
N ILE A 60 -20.32 7.31 12.75
CA ILE A 60 -19.78 8.42 11.97
C ILE A 60 -20.71 8.71 10.79
N GLN A 61 -21.13 9.96 10.64
CA GLN A 61 -21.82 10.41 9.44
C GLN A 61 -20.84 10.50 8.27
N LEU A 62 -21.13 9.74 7.22
CA LEU A 62 -20.35 9.77 6.00
C LEU A 62 -20.66 11.05 5.21
N ARG A 63 -19.67 11.91 5.03
CA ARG A 63 -19.80 13.15 4.24
C ARG A 63 -19.36 12.99 2.80
N THR A 64 -18.58 11.94 2.52
CA THR A 64 -18.03 11.67 1.20
C THR A 64 -18.98 10.77 0.43
N ASP A 65 -19.18 11.11 -0.83
CA ASP A 65 -19.89 10.26 -1.77
C ASP A 65 -19.15 8.93 -1.97
N LEU A 66 -19.83 7.82 -1.68
CA LEU A 66 -19.27 6.47 -1.82
C LEU A 66 -19.02 6.13 -3.29
N ASP A 67 -19.77 6.74 -4.21
CA ASP A 67 -19.67 6.45 -5.64
C ASP A 67 -18.32 6.95 -6.18
N SER A 68 -17.90 8.15 -5.79
CA SER A 68 -16.55 8.66 -6.08
C SER A 68 -15.42 7.77 -5.54
N ILE A 69 -15.62 7.10 -4.40
CA ILE A 69 -14.64 6.14 -3.87
C ILE A 69 -14.62 4.88 -4.74
N GLN A 70 -15.78 4.41 -5.15
CA GLN A 70 -15.94 3.21 -5.97
C GLN A 70 -15.27 3.38 -7.34
N GLU A 71 -15.45 4.53 -8.00
CA GLU A 71 -14.78 4.85 -9.26
C GLU A 71 -13.24 4.77 -9.15
N ARG A 72 -12.66 5.33 -8.07
CA ARG A 72 -11.21 5.22 -7.81
C ARG A 72 -10.75 3.79 -7.61
N VAL A 73 -11.58 2.96 -6.95
CA VAL A 73 -11.27 1.54 -6.74
C VAL A 73 -11.27 0.78 -8.05
N GLU A 74 -12.22 1.05 -8.93
CA GLU A 74 -12.30 0.43 -10.26
C GLU A 74 -11.08 0.79 -11.12
N ILE A 75 -10.70 2.07 -11.16
CA ILE A 75 -9.49 2.53 -11.86
C ILE A 75 -8.26 1.81 -11.33
N ARG A 76 -8.08 1.76 -10.00
CA ARG A 76 -6.95 1.06 -9.39
C ARG A 76 -6.94 -0.44 -9.70
N THR A 77 -8.10 -1.08 -9.68
CA THR A 77 -8.26 -2.51 -9.96
C THR A 77 -7.93 -2.81 -11.43
N ALA A 78 -8.34 -1.94 -12.34
CA ALA A 78 -7.97 -2.01 -13.75
C ALA A 78 -6.44 -1.90 -13.93
N ILE A 79 -5.77 -1.00 -13.22
CA ILE A 79 -4.30 -0.88 -13.26
C ILE A 79 -3.61 -2.12 -12.70
N HIS A 80 -4.04 -2.61 -11.52
CA HIS A 80 -3.44 -3.80 -10.91
C HIS A 80 -3.64 -5.08 -11.73
N SER A 81 -4.78 -5.21 -12.43
CA SER A 81 -5.07 -6.34 -13.32
C SER A 81 -4.38 -6.24 -14.68
N GLY A 82 -3.68 -5.13 -14.98
CA GLY A 82 -3.02 -4.91 -16.27
C GLY A 82 -3.95 -4.40 -17.38
N ASN A 83 -5.22 -4.11 -17.07
CA ASN A 83 -6.18 -3.54 -18.01
C ASN A 83 -6.04 -2.01 -18.12
N ILE A 84 -4.88 -1.55 -18.60
CA ILE A 84 -4.51 -0.13 -18.57
C ILE A 84 -5.39 0.72 -19.49
N ARG A 85 -5.85 0.16 -20.61
CA ARG A 85 -6.79 0.83 -21.52
C ARG A 85 -8.10 1.20 -20.80
N LEU A 86 -8.69 0.25 -20.06
CA LEU A 86 -9.89 0.49 -19.26
C LEU A 86 -9.62 1.52 -18.16
N ALA A 87 -8.44 1.48 -17.54
CA ALA A 87 -8.06 2.48 -16.54
C ALA A 87 -8.01 3.90 -17.15
N ILE A 88 -7.42 4.07 -18.33
CA ILE A 88 -7.34 5.36 -19.03
C ILE A 88 -8.75 5.87 -19.39
N GLU A 89 -9.61 5.00 -19.92
CA GLU A 89 -11.01 5.32 -20.24
C GLU A 89 -11.75 5.82 -18.99
N LYS A 90 -11.72 5.05 -17.90
CA LYS A 90 -12.36 5.44 -16.63
C LYS A 90 -11.78 6.72 -16.02
N ILE A 91 -10.48 6.98 -16.16
CA ILE A 91 -9.89 8.24 -15.70
C ILE A 91 -10.45 9.42 -16.51
N ASN A 92 -10.57 9.27 -17.84
CA ASN A 92 -11.13 10.32 -18.69
C ASN A 92 -12.62 10.54 -18.48
N GLU A 93 -13.39 9.48 -18.20
CA GLU A 93 -14.80 9.57 -17.81
C GLU A 93 -14.96 10.32 -16.48
N LEU A 94 -14.08 10.05 -15.51
CA LEU A 94 -14.10 10.70 -14.21
C LEU A 94 -13.72 12.18 -14.30
N ASN A 95 -12.59 12.48 -14.94
CA ASN A 95 -12.17 13.84 -15.23
C ASN A 95 -11.08 13.85 -16.34
N PRO A 96 -11.40 14.35 -17.55
CA PRO A 96 -10.44 14.36 -18.66
C PRO A 96 -9.22 15.25 -18.40
N GLN A 97 -9.35 16.27 -17.54
CA GLN A 97 -8.26 17.20 -17.25
C GLN A 97 -7.09 16.54 -16.50
N ILE A 98 -7.32 15.43 -15.80
CA ILE A 98 -6.28 14.74 -15.00
C ILE A 98 -5.10 14.33 -15.87
N LEU A 99 -5.37 13.77 -17.06
CA LEU A 99 -4.32 13.30 -17.97
C LEU A 99 -3.73 14.41 -18.83
N ASP A 100 -4.54 15.44 -19.15
CA ASP A 100 -4.10 16.60 -19.92
C ASP A 100 -3.15 17.50 -19.12
N GLU A 101 -3.45 17.75 -17.84
CA GLU A 101 -2.60 18.54 -16.94
C GLU A 101 -1.34 17.79 -16.50
N ASN A 102 -1.39 16.46 -16.45
CA ASN A 102 -0.28 15.62 -16.00
C ASN A 102 0.27 14.71 -17.11
N GLN A 103 1.01 15.33 -18.03
CA GLN A 103 1.65 14.63 -19.15
C GLN A 103 2.58 13.48 -18.70
N SER A 104 3.24 13.62 -17.53
CA SER A 104 4.12 12.58 -16.97
C SER A 104 3.34 11.34 -16.50
N LEU A 105 2.19 11.54 -15.84
CA LEU A 105 1.30 10.46 -15.44
C LEU A 105 0.73 9.75 -16.67
N HIS A 106 0.29 10.53 -17.66
CA HIS A 106 -0.27 9.97 -18.88
C HIS A 106 0.77 9.16 -19.66
N PHE A 107 2.01 9.65 -19.78
CA PHE A 107 3.11 8.88 -20.36
C PHE A 107 3.39 7.59 -19.56
N SER A 108 3.38 7.65 -18.23
CA SER A 108 3.61 6.48 -17.36
C SER A 108 2.54 5.40 -17.57
N LEU A 109 1.27 5.79 -17.74
CA LEU A 109 0.17 4.87 -18.06
C LEU A 109 0.35 4.22 -19.43
N LEU A 110 0.67 5.00 -20.46
CA LEU A 110 0.92 4.46 -21.80
C LEU A 110 2.13 3.52 -21.83
N ARG A 111 3.20 3.85 -21.10
CA ARG A 111 4.35 2.98 -20.93
C ARG A 111 3.96 1.67 -20.25
N LEU A 112 3.14 1.73 -19.20
CA LEU A 112 2.66 0.52 -18.53
C LEU A 112 1.82 -0.33 -19.48
N GLN A 113 0.95 0.28 -20.30
CA GLN A 113 0.20 -0.42 -21.34
C GLN A 113 1.12 -1.11 -22.36
N LEU A 114 2.20 -0.44 -22.80
CA LEU A 114 3.20 -1.05 -23.67
C LEU A 114 3.87 -2.26 -23.00
N ILE A 115 4.23 -2.17 -21.72
CA ILE A 115 4.79 -3.30 -20.97
C ILE A 115 3.81 -4.48 -20.95
N GLU A 116 2.51 -4.26 -20.71
CA GLU A 116 1.51 -5.34 -20.74
C GLU A 116 1.35 -5.96 -22.14
N LEU A 117 1.42 -5.16 -23.20
CA LEU A 117 1.43 -5.66 -24.58
C LEU A 117 2.68 -6.53 -24.82
N ILE A 118 3.86 -6.06 -24.43
CA ILE A 118 5.12 -6.81 -24.56
C ILE A 118 5.04 -8.12 -23.79
N ARG A 119 4.52 -8.13 -22.56
CA ARG A 119 4.31 -9.37 -21.79
C ARG A 119 3.40 -10.35 -22.53
N THR A 120 2.33 -9.86 -23.15
CA THR A 120 1.39 -10.70 -23.91
C THR A 120 2.06 -11.30 -25.15
N CYS A 121 2.81 -10.50 -25.90
CA CYS A 121 3.56 -10.95 -27.08
C CYS A 121 4.62 -12.00 -26.71
N THR A 122 5.44 -11.72 -25.68
CA THR A 122 6.56 -12.58 -25.26
C THR A 122 6.12 -13.87 -24.57
N SER A 123 4.90 -13.92 -24.01
CA SER A 123 4.36 -15.14 -23.39
C SER A 123 4.05 -16.26 -24.39
N THR A 124 4.00 -15.95 -25.68
CA THR A 124 3.72 -16.94 -26.74
C THR A 124 4.97 -17.19 -27.60
N PRO A 125 5.35 -18.46 -27.90
CA PRO A 125 6.60 -18.79 -28.62
C PRO A 125 6.73 -18.21 -30.04
N ASN A 126 5.64 -17.67 -30.59
CA ASN A 126 5.56 -17.06 -31.91
C ASN A 126 4.70 -15.78 -31.87
N GLY A 127 4.74 -15.08 -30.73
CA GLY A 127 3.89 -13.94 -30.49
C GLY A 127 4.15 -12.80 -31.46
N ASP A 128 3.07 -12.27 -32.03
CA ASP A 128 3.15 -11.11 -32.90
C ASP A 128 3.53 -9.88 -32.07
N ILE A 129 4.69 -9.30 -32.36
CA ILE A 129 5.19 -8.06 -31.73
C ILE A 129 4.61 -6.80 -32.39
N SER A 130 3.95 -6.94 -33.55
CA SER A 130 3.41 -5.82 -34.32
C SER A 130 2.48 -4.92 -33.49
N PRO A 131 1.56 -5.44 -32.64
CA PRO A 131 0.69 -4.60 -31.83
C PRO A 131 1.45 -3.73 -30.83
N ALA A 132 2.53 -4.26 -30.24
CA ALA A 132 3.37 -3.50 -29.31
C ALA A 132 4.16 -2.40 -30.04
N LEU A 133 4.70 -2.69 -31.22
CA LEU A 133 5.44 -1.73 -32.05
C LEU A 133 4.52 -0.63 -32.62
N GLU A 134 3.33 -1.01 -33.10
CA GLU A 134 2.33 -0.06 -33.60
C GLU A 134 1.88 0.87 -32.48
N PHE A 135 1.62 0.34 -31.28
CA PHE A 135 1.26 1.14 -30.12
C PHE A 135 2.39 2.11 -29.70
N ALA A 136 3.63 1.61 -29.62
CA ALA A 136 4.78 2.45 -29.30
C ALA A 136 4.97 3.59 -30.31
N THR A 137 4.80 3.31 -31.60
CA THR A 137 4.98 4.29 -32.68
C THR A 137 3.85 5.30 -32.76
N SER A 138 2.60 4.86 -32.55
CA SER A 138 1.43 5.74 -32.65
C SER A 138 1.22 6.61 -31.41
N GLN A 139 1.42 6.07 -30.20
CA GLN A 139 1.06 6.75 -28.96
C GLN A 139 2.27 7.32 -28.20
N LEU A 140 3.40 6.59 -28.12
CA LEU A 140 4.55 7.00 -27.31
C LEU A 140 5.58 7.81 -28.11
N ALA A 141 5.85 7.45 -29.37
CA ALA A 141 6.88 8.10 -30.18
C ALA A 141 6.67 9.62 -30.37
N PRO A 142 5.43 10.13 -30.58
CA PRO A 142 5.21 11.58 -30.67
C PRO A 142 5.49 12.33 -29.36
N ARG A 143 5.46 11.64 -28.22
CA ARG A 143 5.62 12.21 -26.88
C ARG A 143 7.03 12.02 -26.32
N ALA A 144 7.77 11.04 -26.80
CA ALA A 144 9.16 10.80 -26.43
C ALA A 144 10.08 12.03 -26.57
N PRO A 145 10.02 12.85 -27.65
CA PRO A 145 10.94 13.99 -27.79
C PRO A 145 10.62 15.17 -26.86
N THR A 146 9.46 15.18 -26.20
CA THR A 146 9.08 16.27 -25.29
C THR A 146 9.88 16.26 -23.97
N ASN A 147 10.45 15.12 -23.59
CA ASN A 147 11.26 14.98 -22.39
C ASN A 147 12.32 13.89 -22.58
N PRO A 148 13.62 14.19 -22.37
CA PRO A 148 14.68 13.19 -22.52
C PRO A 148 14.47 11.94 -21.65
N GLN A 149 13.83 12.06 -20.50
CA GLN A 149 13.49 10.90 -19.66
C GLN A 149 12.47 9.97 -20.31
N PHE A 150 11.50 10.51 -21.07
CA PHE A 150 10.51 9.71 -21.77
C PHE A 150 11.13 8.89 -22.90
N LEU A 151 12.12 9.46 -23.59
CA LEU A 151 12.89 8.74 -24.59
C LEU A 151 13.65 7.57 -23.97
N GLU A 152 14.41 7.82 -22.89
CA GLU A 152 15.14 6.77 -22.18
C GLU A 152 14.20 5.67 -21.65
N ASP A 153 13.05 6.06 -21.09
CA ASP A 153 12.05 5.13 -20.60
C ASP A 153 11.41 4.29 -21.72
N LEU A 154 11.18 4.89 -22.89
CA LEU A 154 10.68 4.19 -24.07
C LEU A 154 11.71 3.20 -24.61
N GLU A 155 12.98 3.61 -24.76
CA GLU A 155 14.08 2.76 -25.20
C GLU A 155 14.26 1.54 -24.29
N ARG A 156 14.25 1.75 -22.97
CA ARG A 156 14.30 0.67 -21.97
C ARG A 156 13.10 -0.27 -22.08
N THR A 157 11.91 0.27 -22.37
CA THR A 157 10.71 -0.55 -22.51
C THR A 157 10.75 -1.36 -23.80
N LEU A 158 11.20 -0.79 -24.92
CA LEU A 158 11.37 -1.50 -26.19
C LEU A 158 12.49 -2.53 -26.14
N ALA A 159 13.53 -2.34 -25.33
CA ALA A 159 14.56 -3.34 -25.11
C ALA A 159 13.98 -4.67 -24.58
N LEU A 160 12.85 -4.65 -23.86
CA LEU A 160 12.14 -5.86 -23.41
C LEU A 160 11.61 -6.73 -24.57
N LEU A 161 11.47 -6.18 -25.78
CA LEU A 161 11.12 -6.97 -26.97
C LEU A 161 12.29 -7.79 -27.52
N ILE A 162 13.52 -7.31 -27.29
CA ILE A 162 14.75 -7.89 -27.85
C ILE A 162 15.37 -8.89 -26.86
N PHE A 163 15.33 -8.56 -25.57
CA PHE A 163 15.92 -9.40 -24.53
C PHE A 163 14.88 -10.35 -23.92
N PRO A 164 15.13 -11.66 -23.94
CA PRO A 164 14.22 -12.63 -23.32
C PRO A 164 14.13 -12.40 -21.80
N SER A 165 12.94 -12.66 -21.24
CA SER A 165 12.62 -12.48 -19.82
C SER A 165 13.57 -13.21 -18.86
N ASP A 166 14.21 -14.27 -19.34
CA ASP A 166 15.01 -15.19 -18.54
C ASP A 166 16.40 -14.62 -18.18
N ASN A 167 16.85 -13.57 -18.86
CA ASN A 167 18.20 -13.01 -18.66
C ASN A 167 18.23 -11.48 -18.72
N LEU A 168 17.25 -10.84 -18.08
CA LEU A 168 17.15 -9.38 -18.04
C LEU A 168 18.10 -8.76 -17.01
N ALA A 169 18.73 -7.64 -17.38
CA ALA A 169 19.45 -6.81 -16.43
C ALA A 169 18.51 -6.33 -15.31
N PRO A 170 18.99 -6.09 -14.08
CA PRO A 170 18.14 -5.74 -12.93
C PRO A 170 17.19 -4.55 -13.19
N GLY A 171 17.63 -3.54 -13.96
CA GLY A 171 16.80 -2.38 -14.32
C GLY A 171 15.71 -2.64 -15.35
N LEU A 172 15.83 -3.70 -16.16
CA LEU A 172 14.79 -4.17 -17.07
C LEU A 172 13.82 -5.11 -16.35
N ALA A 173 14.34 -5.96 -15.46
CA ALA A 173 13.54 -6.84 -14.62
C ALA A 173 12.58 -6.05 -13.71
N SER A 174 13.00 -4.89 -13.18
CA SER A 174 12.12 -4.02 -12.38
C SER A 174 10.93 -3.45 -13.17
N LEU A 175 11.01 -3.35 -14.50
CA LEU A 175 9.87 -2.94 -15.33
C LEU A 175 8.80 -4.04 -15.42
N LEU A 176 9.20 -5.29 -15.22
CA LEU A 176 8.30 -6.43 -15.16
C LEU A 176 7.75 -6.70 -13.75
N ASP A 177 8.18 -5.95 -12.74
CA ASP A 177 7.74 -6.14 -11.37
C ASP A 177 6.31 -5.58 -11.14
N PRO A 178 5.44 -6.31 -10.40
CA PRO A 178 4.12 -5.80 -10.02
C PRO A 178 4.13 -4.48 -9.22
N SER A 179 5.23 -4.14 -8.55
CA SER A 179 5.44 -2.87 -7.84
C SER A 179 5.25 -1.67 -8.74
N LEU A 180 5.66 -1.73 -10.02
CA LEU A 180 5.47 -0.65 -10.96
C LEU A 180 3.97 -0.32 -11.16
N ARG A 181 3.11 -1.34 -11.25
CA ARG A 181 1.65 -1.15 -11.32
C ARG A 181 1.12 -0.48 -10.07
N LYS A 182 1.62 -0.89 -8.90
CA LYS A 182 1.23 -0.33 -7.60
C LYS A 182 1.63 1.14 -7.47
N ASP A 183 2.82 1.50 -7.92
CA ASP A 183 3.32 2.88 -7.86
C ASP A 183 2.52 3.79 -8.80
N ILE A 184 2.27 3.34 -10.04
CA ILE A 184 1.44 4.09 -10.99
C ILE A 184 0.00 4.21 -10.48
N ALA A 185 -0.59 3.14 -9.95
CA ALA A 185 -1.92 3.21 -9.34
C ALA A 185 -1.98 4.19 -8.16
N THR A 186 -0.92 4.29 -7.36
CA THR A 186 -0.81 5.27 -6.28
C THR A 186 -0.78 6.69 -6.84
N ARG A 187 0.06 6.96 -7.86
CA ARG A 187 0.12 8.29 -8.51
C ARG A 187 -1.20 8.69 -9.17
N VAL A 188 -1.90 7.75 -9.81
CA VAL A 188 -3.24 7.98 -10.37
C VAL A 188 -4.22 8.36 -9.28
N ASN A 189 -4.24 7.61 -8.17
CA ASN A 189 -5.11 7.93 -7.04
C ASN A 189 -4.82 9.32 -6.45
N GLU A 190 -3.54 9.67 -6.30
CA GLU A 190 -3.13 11.00 -5.83
C GLU A 190 -3.59 12.12 -6.77
N ALA A 191 -3.47 11.93 -8.09
CA ALA A 191 -3.90 12.90 -9.09
C ALA A 191 -5.43 13.06 -9.11
N ILE A 192 -6.19 11.97 -8.97
CA ILE A 192 -7.65 12.03 -8.85
C ILE A 192 -8.04 12.79 -7.59
N LEU A 193 -7.43 12.48 -6.44
CA LEU A 193 -7.72 13.16 -5.18
C LEU A 193 -7.40 14.66 -5.26
N GLU A 194 -6.27 15.03 -5.89
CA GLU A 194 -5.90 16.42 -6.11
C GLU A 194 -6.92 17.16 -6.98
N SER A 195 -7.39 16.54 -8.07
CA SER A 195 -8.43 17.12 -8.93
C SER A 195 -9.78 17.31 -8.21
N GLN A 196 -10.07 16.47 -7.22
CA GLN A 196 -11.27 16.55 -6.37
C GLN A 196 -11.10 17.53 -5.19
N GLY A 197 -9.95 18.23 -5.10
CA GLY A 197 -9.63 19.12 -3.98
C GLY A 197 -9.37 18.39 -2.65
N ALA A 198 -9.22 17.07 -2.69
CA ALA A 198 -8.92 16.23 -1.54
C ALA A 198 -7.40 16.12 -1.30
N ARG A 199 -7.03 15.59 -0.12
CA ARG A 199 -5.62 15.35 0.21
C ARG A 199 -5.10 14.14 -0.58
N LYS A 200 -3.89 14.25 -1.13
CA LYS A 200 -3.20 13.17 -1.88
C LYS A 200 -3.00 11.90 -1.04
N GLU A 201 -2.73 12.06 0.25
CA GLU A 201 -2.52 10.95 1.17
C GLU A 201 -3.36 11.03 2.43
N ALA A 202 -3.70 9.85 2.97
CA ALA A 202 -4.41 9.73 4.24
C ALA A 202 -3.56 10.30 5.38
N ARG A 203 -4.19 10.97 6.34
CA ARG A 203 -3.52 11.55 7.51
C ARG A 203 -2.74 10.51 8.30
N LEU A 204 -3.23 9.27 8.33
CA LEU A 204 -2.55 8.16 9.00
C LEU A 204 -1.16 7.90 8.40
N ARG A 205 -1.00 7.96 7.07
CA ARG A 205 0.32 7.81 6.42
C ARG A 205 1.27 8.95 6.82
N GLY A 206 0.76 10.18 6.87
CA GLY A 206 1.51 11.34 7.35
C GLY A 206 1.97 11.18 8.80
N LEU A 207 1.13 10.65 9.69
CA LEU A 207 1.48 10.38 11.08
C LEU A 207 2.57 9.30 11.22
N VAL A 208 2.53 8.24 10.40
CA VAL A 208 3.59 7.22 10.38
C VAL A 208 4.93 7.83 9.94
N LYS A 209 4.92 8.66 8.88
CA LYS A 209 6.11 9.39 8.43
C LYS A 209 6.64 10.33 9.51
N LEU A 210 5.75 11.09 10.16
CA LEU A 210 6.11 12.01 11.24
C LEU A 210 6.70 11.27 12.44
N ARG A 211 6.14 10.11 12.80
CA ARG A 211 6.68 9.25 13.86
C ARG A 211 8.11 8.81 13.53
N ALA A 212 8.35 8.29 12.32
CA ALA A 212 9.68 7.88 11.89
C ALA A 212 10.70 9.04 11.92
N TYR A 213 10.28 10.22 11.47
CA TYR A 213 11.09 11.44 11.55
C TYR A 213 11.39 11.84 13.00
N ALA A 214 10.39 11.87 13.87
CA ALA A 214 10.54 12.24 15.27
C ALA A 214 11.43 11.25 16.03
N GLU A 215 11.30 9.96 15.76
CA GLU A 215 12.17 8.91 16.29
C GLU A 215 13.63 9.13 15.87
N ASN A 216 13.89 9.34 14.58
CA ASN A 216 15.25 9.58 14.10
C ASN A 216 15.87 10.84 14.75
N LYS A 217 15.10 11.94 14.80
CA LYS A 217 15.53 13.20 15.43
C LYS A 217 15.79 13.05 16.93
N ALA A 218 15.01 12.24 17.63
CA ALA A 218 15.22 11.95 19.05
C ALA A 218 16.50 11.13 19.28
N ARG A 219 16.80 10.16 18.40
CA ARG A 219 18.07 9.40 18.43
C ARG A 219 19.28 10.30 18.16
N GLU A 220 19.20 11.18 17.17
CA GLU A 220 20.25 12.17 16.87
C GLU A 220 20.50 13.10 18.07
N ALA A 221 19.44 13.55 18.74
CA ALA A 221 19.52 14.36 19.95
C ALA A 221 19.88 13.59 21.22
N LYS A 222 20.20 12.28 21.11
CA LYS A 222 20.53 11.37 22.22
C LYS A 222 19.51 11.40 23.36
N LYS A 223 18.22 11.52 23.01
CA LYS A 223 17.13 11.42 23.99
C LYS A 223 16.98 9.98 24.44
N ASP A 224 16.55 9.81 25.70
CA ASP A 224 16.27 8.50 26.28
C ASP A 224 14.96 7.95 25.70
N ILE A 225 15.09 7.21 24.61
CA ILE A 225 14.00 6.47 23.94
C ILE A 225 14.41 4.98 23.83
N PRO A 226 13.45 4.05 23.91
CA PRO A 226 13.72 2.63 23.70
C PRO A 226 14.46 2.34 22.39
N GLU A 227 15.33 1.33 22.39
CA GLU A 227 16.08 0.93 21.19
C GLU A 227 15.14 0.54 20.04
N LYS A 228 14.06 -0.18 20.35
CA LYS A 228 13.01 -0.55 19.41
C LYS A 228 11.70 0.11 19.81
N LEU A 229 11.22 1.03 18.97
CA LEU A 229 9.86 1.55 19.05
C LEU A 229 9.02 0.77 18.06
N ASP A 230 8.36 -0.29 18.52
CA ASP A 230 7.49 -1.08 17.64
C ASP A 230 6.19 -0.32 17.32
N ILE A 231 5.58 -0.60 16.17
CA ILE A 231 4.28 -0.05 15.77
C ILE A 231 3.16 -1.05 16.13
N GLY A 232 3.53 -2.23 16.66
CA GLY A 232 2.59 -3.28 17.04
C GLY A 232 1.94 -3.99 15.85
N LEU A 233 2.56 -3.88 14.66
CA LEU A 233 2.09 -4.55 13.43
C LEU A 233 2.67 -5.96 13.25
N ILE A 234 3.70 -6.30 14.02
CA ILE A 234 4.24 -7.65 14.09
C ILE A 234 3.48 -8.32 15.24
N SER A 235 2.56 -9.22 14.91
CA SER A 235 1.97 -10.13 15.89
C SER A 235 3.14 -10.76 16.64
N GLU A 236 3.13 -10.65 17.98
CA GLU A 236 4.16 -11.25 18.82
C GLU A 236 4.35 -12.70 18.38
N THR A 237 5.45 -12.97 17.65
CA THR A 237 5.93 -14.33 17.50
C THR A 237 6.31 -14.75 18.90
N HIS A 238 5.37 -15.40 19.59
CA HIS A 238 5.57 -15.99 20.89
C HIS A 238 6.91 -16.73 20.87
N ASP A 239 7.89 -16.19 21.61
CA ASP A 239 9.09 -16.92 22.04
C ASP A 239 8.61 -18.07 22.92
N SER A 240 8.19 -19.15 22.27
CA SER A 240 7.80 -20.41 22.88
C SER A 240 9.07 -21.23 23.06
N ASN A 241 9.97 -20.72 23.91
CA ASN A 241 11.06 -21.53 24.45
C ASN A 241 11.10 -21.44 25.97
N ARG A 242 10.06 -22.00 26.61
CA ARG A 242 10.14 -22.46 28.00
C ARG A 242 9.47 -23.82 28.14
N ASN A 243 10.32 -24.81 28.41
CA ASN A 243 10.06 -26.09 29.04
C ASN A 243 8.81 -26.11 29.96
N SER A 244 7.86 -27.00 29.67
CA SER A 244 7.53 -28.17 30.50
C SER A 244 6.05 -28.55 30.45
N THR A 245 5.87 -29.87 30.34
CA THR A 245 4.75 -30.67 30.86
C THR A 245 3.39 -30.58 30.16
N ALA A 246 3.04 -31.72 29.57
CA ALA A 246 1.72 -32.11 29.11
C ALA A 246 0.63 -31.78 30.12
N ASN A 247 -0.45 -31.15 29.65
CA ASN A 247 -1.78 -31.52 30.10
C ASN A 247 -2.81 -31.24 29.00
N ASN A 248 -3.66 -32.24 28.78
CA ASN A 248 -4.75 -32.25 27.81
C ASN A 248 -5.88 -31.31 28.28
N GLY A 249 -6.40 -30.48 27.38
CA GLY A 249 -7.51 -29.59 27.68
C GLY A 249 -8.10 -28.96 26.43
N VAL A 250 -9.22 -29.51 25.98
CA VAL A 250 -10.07 -29.06 24.86
C VAL A 250 -10.63 -27.66 25.14
N SER A 251 -10.49 -26.72 24.20
CA SER A 251 -11.51 -25.67 23.97
C SER A 251 -11.34 -24.95 22.62
N ASN A 252 -12.41 -25.01 21.82
CA ASN A 252 -12.86 -24.16 20.71
C ASN A 252 -11.86 -23.17 20.08
N ARG A 253 -11.36 -23.54 18.89
CA ARG A 253 -10.91 -22.58 17.87
C ARG A 253 -12.13 -22.01 17.14
N ALA A 254 -12.47 -20.75 17.41
CA ALA A 254 -13.18 -19.93 16.45
C ALA A 254 -12.23 -19.68 15.27
N SER A 255 -12.67 -20.07 14.07
CA SER A 255 -11.92 -19.89 12.83
C SER A 255 -11.75 -18.40 12.55
N ASP A 256 -10.50 -17.94 12.54
CA ASP A 256 -10.09 -16.63 12.06
C ASP A 256 -10.35 -16.57 10.55
N THR A 257 -11.23 -15.66 10.12
CA THR A 257 -11.54 -15.46 8.70
C THR A 257 -10.36 -14.76 8.04
N VAL A 258 -9.59 -15.51 7.25
CA VAL A 258 -8.55 -14.96 6.37
C VAL A 258 -9.23 -14.06 5.35
N MET A 259 -8.88 -12.77 5.34
CA MET A 259 -9.36 -11.81 4.34
C MET A 259 -8.71 -12.12 2.98
N ALA A 260 -9.31 -13.05 2.24
CA ALA A 260 -8.93 -13.35 0.87
C ALA A 260 -9.50 -12.28 -0.08
N ASN A 261 -8.62 -11.76 -0.94
CA ASN A 261 -8.92 -10.79 -1.97
C ASN A 261 -9.51 -11.49 -3.21
N ASN A 262 -10.66 -12.14 -3.05
CA ASN A 262 -11.42 -12.70 -4.16
C ASN A 262 -12.72 -11.93 -4.32
N GLY A 263 -12.91 -11.32 -5.50
CA GLY A 263 -14.19 -10.77 -5.90
C GLY A 263 -15.16 -11.92 -6.14
N ASP A 264 -16.04 -12.16 -5.17
CA ASP A 264 -17.21 -13.00 -5.36
C ASP A 264 -18.40 -12.11 -5.75
N VAL A 265 -18.94 -12.39 -6.92
CA VAL A 265 -20.20 -11.87 -7.44
C VAL A 265 -21.33 -12.55 -6.68
N ASP A 266 -22.15 -11.76 -5.98
CA ASP A 266 -23.25 -12.22 -5.15
C ASP A 266 -24.40 -12.78 -6.04
N PRO A 267 -24.83 -14.04 -5.89
CA PRO A 267 -25.90 -14.62 -6.68
C PRO A 267 -27.24 -14.43 -5.96
N MET A 268 -27.78 -13.21 -5.97
CA MET A 268 -29.19 -12.96 -5.63
C MET A 268 -29.71 -11.68 -6.28
N ILE A 269 -29.81 -11.70 -7.61
CA ILE A 269 -30.85 -10.95 -8.33
C ILE A 269 -31.32 -11.84 -9.49
N SER A 270 -32.48 -12.48 -9.32
CA SER A 270 -33.36 -12.87 -10.42
C SER A 270 -34.22 -11.68 -10.83
#